data_AF-A0A8K0CEL1-F1
#
_entry.id   AF-A0A8K0CEL1-F1
#
_cell.length_a   1.000
_cell.length_b   1.000
_cell.length_c   1.000
_cell.angle_alpha   90.00
_cell.angle_beta   90.00
_cell.angle_gamma   90.00
#
_symmetry.space_group_name_H-M   'P 1'
#
loop_
_entity.id
_entity.type
_entity.pdbx_description
1 polymer ?
#
loop_
_entity_poly.entity_id
_entity_poly.type
_entity_poly.pdbx_seq_one_letter_code
_entity_poly.pdbx_strand_id
1 'polypeptide(L)'
;MLLIHGESAFDHELAQSVRESFEDKFHEANCQANEIIHANAQGNVNVCSDPASNLSRPAAIVIESNPSQQLTPKLPLLTLPEFSGSYHDWQRFHDSFQALIHNKTSLANVEKFYYLLGALKGEPAPLISSILISNDNYPIAWKALKEQYEDKKIIINAHIDEIYNLLQLHKESQTAIRTFYNIISKNYRSLEAFEVPVKHWDRILIYLSVIKFDPYTKREWESHGKDMDAPTFDELIKVLT
;
A
#
# COMPACT_ATOMS: atom_id res chain seq x y z
N MET A 1 5.68 55.99 -26.75
CA MET A 1 4.39 55.30 -26.90
C MET A 1 4.53 54.34 -28.08
N LEU A 2 4.13 53.08 -27.84
CA LEU A 2 3.95 51.98 -28.81
C LEU A 2 5.23 51.31 -29.36
N LEU A 3 5.47 50.06 -28.93
CA LEU A 3 5.81 48.89 -29.77
C LEU A 3 6.30 47.68 -28.92
N ILE A 4 5.51 47.13 -27.97
CA ILE A 4 5.77 45.78 -27.39
C ILE A 4 4.46 45.08 -26.96
N HIS A 5 3.44 44.98 -27.82
CA HIS A 5 2.22 44.20 -27.52
C HIS A 5 1.76 43.27 -28.66
N GLY A 6 2.59 43.05 -29.69
CA GLY A 6 2.21 42.25 -30.88
C GLY A 6 2.69 40.79 -30.89
N GLU A 7 3.72 40.43 -30.10
CA GLU A 7 4.41 39.14 -30.25
C GLU A 7 3.72 38.00 -29.47
N SER A 8 3.14 38.30 -28.31
CA SER A 8 2.48 37.31 -27.44
C SER A 8 1.16 36.74 -27.99
N ALA A 9 0.45 37.46 -28.86
CA ALA A 9 -0.82 36.99 -29.43
C ALA A 9 -0.58 35.99 -30.57
N PHE A 10 0.49 36.18 -31.34
CA PHE A 10 0.85 35.33 -32.47
C PHE A 10 1.35 33.95 -32.03
N ASP A 11 2.13 33.90 -30.94
CA ASP A 11 2.60 32.64 -30.36
C ASP A 11 1.45 31.82 -29.74
N HIS A 12 0.44 32.48 -29.18
CA HIS A 12 -0.75 31.80 -28.64
C HIS A 12 -1.64 31.23 -29.77
N GLU A 13 -1.82 31.98 -30.86
CA GLU A 13 -2.59 31.54 -32.02
C GLU A 13 -1.89 30.36 -32.75
N LEU A 14 -0.56 30.40 -32.85
CA LEU A 14 0.23 29.30 -33.38
C LEU A 14 0.15 28.05 -32.49
N ALA A 15 0.24 28.21 -31.17
CA ALA A 15 0.12 27.09 -30.22
C ALA A 15 -1.28 26.45 -30.25
N GLN A 16 -2.32 27.26 -30.43
CA GLN A 16 -3.70 26.78 -30.55
C GLN A 16 -3.93 26.04 -31.88
N SER A 17 -3.39 26.57 -32.99
CA SER A 17 -3.43 25.90 -34.31
C SER A 17 -2.68 24.56 -34.32
N VAL A 18 -1.51 24.49 -33.67
CA VAL A 18 -0.75 23.23 -33.54
C VAL A 18 -1.50 22.20 -32.71
N ARG A 19 -2.19 22.65 -31.65
CA ARG A 19 -3.00 21.78 -30.80
C ARG A 19 -4.21 21.23 -31.55
N GLU A 20 -4.94 22.08 -32.28
CA GLU A 20 -6.08 21.66 -33.11
C GLU A 20 -5.62 20.65 -34.18
N SER A 21 -4.49 20.90 -34.86
CA SER A 21 -3.94 19.96 -35.84
C SER A 21 -3.53 18.61 -35.22
N PHE A 22 -3.07 18.61 -33.97
CA PHE A 22 -2.75 17.37 -33.26
C PHE A 22 -4.02 16.61 -32.84
N GLU A 23 -5.02 17.32 -32.30
CA GLU A 23 -6.30 16.74 -31.88
C GLU A 23 -7.04 16.11 -33.07
N ASP A 24 -7.05 16.76 -34.23
CA ASP A 24 -7.64 16.22 -35.45
C ASP A 24 -6.96 14.92 -35.91
N LYS A 25 -5.63 14.89 -35.95
CA LYS A 25 -4.86 13.69 -36.33
C LYS A 25 -5.06 12.55 -35.32
N PHE A 26 -5.16 12.88 -34.03
CA PHE A 26 -5.45 11.91 -32.98
C PHE A 26 -6.85 11.31 -33.15
N HIS A 27 -7.85 12.15 -33.38
CA HIS A 27 -9.24 11.72 -33.61
C HIS A 27 -9.37 10.87 -34.89
N GLU A 28 -8.69 11.24 -35.96
CA GLU A 28 -8.65 10.48 -37.22
C GLU A 28 -8.04 9.09 -37.02
N ALA A 29 -6.87 9.01 -36.38
CA ALA A 29 -6.21 7.73 -36.10
C ALA A 29 -7.07 6.82 -35.20
N ASN A 30 -7.76 7.40 -34.22
CA ASN A 30 -8.62 6.65 -33.31
C ASN A 30 -9.90 6.15 -34.00
N CYS A 31 -10.45 6.92 -34.94
CA CYS A 31 -11.56 6.46 -35.79
C CYS A 31 -11.14 5.31 -36.70
N GLN A 32 -9.98 5.41 -37.38
CA GLN A 32 -9.46 4.34 -38.22
C GLN A 32 -9.21 3.05 -37.43
N ALA A 33 -8.65 3.16 -36.21
CA ALA A 33 -8.42 2.01 -35.34
C ALA A 33 -9.75 1.33 -34.93
N ASN A 34 -10.75 2.12 -34.55
CA ASN A 34 -12.07 1.59 -34.19
C ASN A 34 -12.78 0.95 -35.40
N GLU A 35 -12.64 1.53 -36.59
CA GLU A 35 -13.20 0.96 -37.82
C GLU A 35 -12.60 -0.40 -38.15
N ILE A 36 -11.28 -0.58 -38.01
CA ILE A 36 -10.60 -1.88 -38.20
C ILE A 36 -11.07 -2.92 -37.15
N ILE A 37 -11.28 -2.50 -35.90
CA ILE A 37 -11.80 -3.37 -34.84
C ILE A 37 -13.23 -3.83 -35.16
N HIS A 38 -14.08 -2.91 -35.65
CA HIS A 38 -15.45 -3.23 -36.04
C HIS A 38 -15.53 -4.04 -37.34
N ALA A 39 -14.66 -3.80 -38.31
CA ALA A 39 -14.54 -4.59 -39.54
C ALA A 39 -14.08 -6.04 -39.25
N ASN A 40 -13.15 -6.23 -38.32
CA ASN A 40 -12.71 -7.57 -37.89
C ASN A 40 -13.76 -8.29 -37.02
N ALA A 41 -14.66 -7.57 -36.36
CA ALA A 41 -15.81 -8.15 -35.66
C ALA A 41 -16.92 -8.63 -36.62
N GLN A 42 -16.97 -8.10 -37.85
CA GLN A 42 -17.93 -8.50 -38.89
C GLN A 42 -17.32 -9.42 -39.97
N GLY A 43 -16.01 -9.62 -39.96
CA GLY A 43 -15.24 -10.33 -40.99
C GLY A 43 -14.89 -11.80 -40.71
N ASN A 44 -15.67 -12.53 -39.91
CA ASN A 44 -15.44 -13.97 -39.74
C ASN A 44 -16.70 -14.82 -39.87
N VAL A 45 -17.30 -14.84 -41.07
CA VAL A 45 -18.02 -16.00 -41.63
C VAL A 45 -17.84 -16.01 -43.16
N ASN A 46 -16.85 -16.76 -43.67
CA ASN A 46 -16.97 -17.74 -44.78
C ASN A 46 -15.62 -17.98 -45.50
N VAL A 47 -15.00 -19.12 -45.20
CA VAL A 47 -14.22 -19.87 -46.20
C VAL A 47 -15.22 -20.74 -46.96
N CYS A 48 -15.08 -20.72 -48.29
CA CYS A 48 -15.90 -21.37 -49.30
C CYS A 48 -16.40 -22.78 -48.94
N SER A 49 -17.71 -22.97 -49.07
CA SER A 49 -18.35 -24.26 -49.26
C SER A 49 -18.75 -24.42 -50.72
N ASP A 50 -18.35 -25.52 -51.36
CA ASP A 50 -19.06 -26.14 -52.49
C ASP A 50 -18.57 -27.60 -52.65
N PRO A 51 -19.43 -28.55 -53.08
CA PRO A 51 -20.70 -28.88 -52.46
C PRO A 51 -20.81 -30.38 -52.14
N ALA A 52 -21.74 -30.69 -51.22
CA ALA A 52 -22.40 -31.97 -51.01
C ALA A 52 -21.52 -33.20 -50.68
N SER A 53 -21.87 -33.88 -49.60
CA SER A 53 -21.58 -35.31 -49.52
C SER A 53 -22.78 -36.09 -49.02
N ASN A 54 -23.10 -37.09 -49.82
CA ASN A 54 -23.86 -38.28 -49.46
C ASN A 54 -23.58 -38.70 -47.99
N LEU A 55 -24.66 -39.15 -47.32
CA LEU A 55 -24.77 -39.90 -46.06
C LEU A 55 -24.70 -39.17 -44.68
N SER A 56 -25.91 -39.07 -44.10
CA SER A 56 -26.35 -39.75 -42.85
C SER A 56 -26.36 -39.00 -41.51
N ARG A 57 -27.59 -38.86 -41.00
CA ARG A 57 -28.11 -38.79 -39.60
C ARG A 57 -27.79 -37.60 -38.67
N PRO A 58 -28.67 -37.36 -37.66
CA PRO A 58 -28.84 -36.06 -37.01
C PRO A 58 -28.49 -36.01 -35.50
N ALA A 59 -28.61 -34.78 -34.96
CA ALA A 59 -28.78 -34.34 -33.56
C ALA A 59 -27.51 -33.99 -32.74
N ALA A 60 -27.35 -32.69 -32.43
CA ALA A 60 -26.44 -32.22 -31.38
C ALA A 60 -27.02 -31.02 -30.59
N ILE A 61 -27.28 -31.30 -29.31
CA ILE A 61 -26.88 -30.57 -28.09
C ILE A 61 -27.19 -29.07 -28.01
N VAL A 62 -28.15 -28.75 -27.13
CA VAL A 62 -28.39 -27.42 -26.55
C VAL A 62 -27.26 -27.09 -25.56
N ILE A 63 -26.56 -25.96 -25.76
CA ILE A 63 -25.72 -25.34 -24.73
C ILE A 63 -26.25 -23.91 -24.53
N GLU A 64 -26.91 -23.70 -23.39
CA GLU A 64 -27.24 -22.38 -22.87
C GLU A 64 -25.96 -21.69 -22.40
N SER A 65 -25.67 -20.52 -22.98
CA SER A 65 -24.59 -19.64 -22.56
C SER A 65 -25.13 -18.50 -21.70
N ASN A 66 -24.77 -18.52 -20.41
CA ASN A 66 -25.04 -17.51 -19.41
C ASN A 66 -24.20 -16.24 -19.69
N PRO A 67 -24.74 -15.00 -19.64
CA PRO A 67 -23.98 -13.81 -19.97
C PRO A 67 -23.26 -13.21 -18.75
N SER A 68 -22.13 -12.53 -19.03
CA SER A 68 -21.46 -11.52 -18.18
C SER A 68 -20.31 -12.01 -17.27
N GLN A 69 -19.15 -12.31 -17.88
CA GLN A 69 -17.87 -12.05 -17.20
C GLN A 69 -17.35 -10.68 -17.65
N GLN A 70 -17.61 -9.66 -16.83
CA GLN A 70 -16.95 -8.37 -16.93
C GLN A 70 -15.44 -8.60 -16.81
N LEU A 71 -14.67 -8.21 -17.82
CA LEU A 71 -13.21 -8.16 -17.76
C LEU A 71 -12.81 -7.08 -16.74
N THR A 72 -12.67 -7.49 -15.48
CA THR A 72 -12.07 -6.65 -14.44
C THR A 72 -10.61 -6.40 -14.81
N PRO A 73 -10.11 -5.14 -14.75
CA PRO A 73 -8.68 -4.88 -14.91
C PRO A 73 -7.92 -5.74 -13.91
N LYS A 74 -6.99 -6.58 -14.39
CA LYS A 74 -6.15 -7.42 -13.53
C LYS A 74 -5.22 -6.51 -12.75
N LEU A 75 -5.66 -6.17 -11.54
CA LEU A 75 -4.82 -5.58 -10.50
C LEU A 75 -3.58 -6.48 -10.30
N PRO A 76 -2.42 -5.89 -9.94
CA PRO A 76 -1.24 -6.66 -9.57
C PRO A 76 -1.63 -7.78 -8.59
N LEU A 77 -1.09 -8.98 -8.79
CA LEU A 77 -1.36 -10.11 -7.91
C LEU A 77 -0.95 -9.72 -6.49
N LEU A 78 -1.93 -9.69 -5.58
CA LEU A 78 -1.69 -9.31 -4.20
C LEU A 78 -0.77 -10.33 -3.54
N THR A 79 0.41 -9.88 -3.11
CA THR A 79 1.34 -10.72 -2.35
C THR A 79 0.80 -10.93 -0.95
N LEU A 80 0.92 -12.17 -0.45
CA LEU A 80 0.54 -12.48 0.92
C LEU A 80 1.41 -11.66 1.88
N PRO A 81 0.83 -11.09 2.94
CA PRO A 81 1.61 -10.40 3.95
C PRO A 81 2.54 -11.40 4.63
N GLU A 82 3.80 -11.03 4.84
CA GLU A 82 4.75 -11.84 5.59
C GLU A 82 4.84 -11.37 7.04
N PHE A 83 5.08 -12.30 7.96
CA PHE A 83 5.25 -12.00 9.38
C PHE A 83 6.48 -12.69 9.95
N SER A 84 7.40 -11.89 10.47
CA SER A 84 8.69 -12.35 11.01
C SER A 84 8.71 -12.49 12.54
N GLY A 85 7.62 -12.14 13.24
CA GLY A 85 7.54 -12.13 14.71
C GLY A 85 7.71 -10.73 15.35
N SER A 86 7.85 -9.67 14.56
CA SER A 86 7.92 -8.30 15.07
C SER A 86 6.57 -7.82 15.60
N TYR A 87 6.50 -7.48 16.89
CA TYR A 87 5.27 -6.94 17.51
C TYR A 87 4.79 -5.64 16.87
N HIS A 88 5.70 -4.83 16.30
CA HIS A 88 5.34 -3.60 15.57
C HIS A 88 4.51 -3.89 14.30
N ASP A 89 4.74 -5.05 13.68
CA ASP A 89 4.13 -5.43 12.41
C ASP A 89 2.91 -6.35 12.61
N TRP A 90 2.68 -6.84 13.83
CA TRP A 90 1.61 -7.77 14.16
C TRP A 90 0.24 -7.27 13.71
N GLN A 91 -0.13 -6.04 14.09
CA GLN A 91 -1.45 -5.47 13.76
C GLN A 91 -1.68 -5.43 12.24
N ARG A 92 -0.68 -4.93 11.50
CA ARG A 92 -0.73 -4.87 10.04
C ARG A 92 -0.86 -6.26 9.42
N PHE A 93 -0.07 -7.22 9.89
CA PHE A 93 -0.14 -8.59 9.41
C PHE A 93 -1.49 -9.23 9.71
N HIS A 94 -1.94 -9.16 10.96
CA HIS A 94 -3.19 -9.74 11.42
C HIS A 94 -4.36 -9.24 10.58
N ASP A 95 -4.51 -7.91 10.44
CA ASP A 95 -5.65 -7.32 9.72
C ASP A 95 -5.60 -7.66 8.23
N SER A 96 -4.40 -7.65 7.63
CA SER A 96 -4.20 -8.02 6.23
C SER A 96 -4.51 -9.50 6.00
N PHE A 97 -3.93 -10.40 6.79
CA PHE A 97 -4.15 -11.84 6.67
C PHE A 97 -5.61 -12.21 6.94
N GLN A 98 -6.24 -11.52 7.89
CA GLN A 98 -7.64 -11.72 8.23
C GLN A 98 -8.54 -11.36 7.05
N ALA A 99 -8.35 -10.19 6.44
CA ALA A 99 -9.13 -9.74 5.29
C ALA A 99 -8.90 -10.61 4.04
N LEU A 100 -7.65 -11.05 3.82
CA LEU A 100 -7.26 -11.72 2.58
C LEU A 100 -7.46 -13.22 2.59
N ILE A 101 -7.39 -13.88 3.74
CA ILE A 101 -7.39 -15.34 3.84
C ILE A 101 -8.39 -15.84 4.88
N HIS A 102 -8.33 -15.34 6.13
CA HIS A 102 -9.16 -15.85 7.22
C HIS A 102 -10.67 -15.72 6.92
N ASN A 103 -11.10 -14.53 6.48
CA ASN A 103 -12.51 -14.20 6.23
C ASN A 103 -13.04 -14.77 4.91
N LYS A 104 -12.19 -15.30 4.03
CA LYS A 104 -12.65 -15.89 2.77
C LYS A 104 -13.33 -17.23 3.03
N THR A 105 -14.62 -17.32 2.72
CA THR A 105 -15.42 -18.55 2.84
C THR A 105 -15.19 -19.53 1.69
N SER A 106 -14.59 -19.07 0.59
CA SER A 106 -14.23 -19.91 -0.57
C SER A 106 -13.03 -20.82 -0.33
N LEU A 107 -12.28 -20.63 0.76
CA LEU A 107 -11.11 -21.43 1.12
C LEU A 107 -11.44 -22.35 2.29
N ALA A 108 -11.06 -23.62 2.15
CA ALA A 108 -11.12 -24.56 3.26
C ALA A 108 -10.09 -24.21 4.34
N ASN A 109 -10.34 -24.63 5.57
CA ASN A 109 -9.44 -24.36 6.70
C ASN A 109 -8.03 -24.92 6.46
N VAL A 110 -7.92 -26.08 5.83
CA VAL A 110 -6.62 -26.67 5.46
C VAL A 110 -5.84 -25.80 4.47
N GLU A 111 -6.50 -25.18 3.50
CA GLU A 111 -5.86 -24.27 2.54
C GLU A 111 -5.41 -22.98 3.24
N LYS A 112 -6.24 -22.43 4.12
CA LYS A 112 -5.88 -21.29 4.97
C LYS A 112 -4.66 -21.59 5.84
N PHE A 113 -4.51 -22.83 6.30
CA PHE A 113 -3.35 -23.26 7.06
C PHE A 113 -2.08 -23.25 6.20
N TYR A 114 -2.12 -23.78 4.97
CA TYR A 114 -0.97 -23.69 4.06
C TYR A 114 -0.55 -22.25 3.79
N TYR A 115 -1.53 -21.34 3.59
CA TYR A 115 -1.24 -19.92 3.44
C TYR A 115 -0.63 -19.31 4.70
N LEU A 116 -1.13 -19.69 5.88
CA LEU A 116 -0.58 -19.23 7.16
C LEU A 116 0.89 -19.64 7.29
N LEU A 117 1.22 -20.92 7.08
CA LEU A 117 2.60 -21.41 7.16
C LEU A 117 3.52 -20.71 6.15
N GLY A 118 3.04 -20.43 4.93
CA GLY A 118 3.83 -19.72 3.91
C GLY A 118 4.11 -18.25 4.27
N ALA A 119 3.17 -17.61 4.98
CA ALA A 119 3.25 -16.22 5.40
C ALA A 119 4.14 -16.01 6.64
N LEU A 120 4.28 -17.02 7.50
CA LEU A 120 5.14 -16.95 8.69
C LEU A 120 6.61 -17.17 8.34
N LYS A 121 7.48 -16.33 8.88
CA LYS A 121 8.94 -16.37 8.73
C LYS A 121 9.60 -16.25 10.11
N GLY A 122 10.83 -16.72 10.26
CA GLY A 122 11.58 -16.54 11.51
C GLY A 122 10.96 -17.30 12.69
N GLU A 123 10.85 -16.63 13.84
CA GLU A 123 10.40 -17.20 15.12
C GLU A 123 8.95 -17.74 15.15
N PRO A 124 7.94 -17.11 14.52
CA PRO A 124 6.57 -17.64 14.53
C PRO A 124 6.38 -18.91 13.67
N ALA A 125 7.25 -19.17 12.70
CA ALA A 125 7.14 -20.34 11.83
C ALA A 125 7.23 -21.69 12.58
N PRO A 126 8.25 -21.96 13.42
CA PRO A 126 8.35 -23.20 14.19
C PRO A 126 7.20 -23.40 15.19
N LEU A 127 6.70 -22.31 15.79
CA LEU A 127 5.55 -22.34 16.72
C LEU A 127 4.35 -23.03 16.05
N ILE A 128 4.04 -22.60 14.82
CA ILE A 128 2.87 -23.08 14.09
C ILE A 128 3.14 -24.38 13.32
N SER A 129 4.37 -24.62 12.87
CA SER A 129 4.72 -25.88 12.18
C SER A 129 4.66 -27.12 13.08
N SER A 130 4.70 -26.93 14.41
CA SER A 130 4.53 -28.02 15.37
C SER A 130 3.12 -28.64 15.36
N ILE A 131 2.13 -27.90 14.84
CA ILE A 131 0.74 -28.32 14.77
C ILE A 131 0.50 -29.05 13.43
N LEU A 132 -0.13 -30.24 13.49
CA LEU A 132 -0.45 -31.01 12.29
C LEU A 132 -1.42 -30.25 11.39
N ILE A 133 -1.12 -30.19 10.09
CA ILE A 133 -1.97 -29.53 9.09
C ILE A 133 -3.28 -30.32 8.93
N SER A 134 -4.38 -29.74 9.39
CA SER A 134 -5.73 -30.29 9.27
C SER A 134 -6.76 -29.15 9.31
N ASN A 135 -7.97 -29.41 8.78
CA ASN A 135 -9.09 -28.47 8.85
C ASN A 135 -9.46 -28.09 10.29
N ASP A 136 -9.39 -29.05 11.21
CA ASP A 136 -9.74 -28.84 12.63
C ASP A 136 -8.65 -28.10 13.39
N ASN A 137 -7.40 -28.19 12.92
CA ASN A 137 -6.24 -27.61 13.58
C ASN A 137 -5.95 -26.17 13.15
N TYR A 138 -6.45 -25.71 12.01
CA TYR A 138 -6.26 -24.33 11.57
C TYR A 138 -6.78 -23.30 12.60
N PRO A 139 -8.01 -23.41 13.14
CA PRO A 139 -8.48 -22.48 14.17
C PRO A 139 -7.59 -22.49 15.41
N ILE A 140 -7.04 -23.65 15.78
CA ILE A 140 -6.14 -23.81 16.92
C ILE A 140 -4.81 -23.09 16.64
N ALA A 141 -4.23 -23.28 15.45
CA ALA A 141 -3.02 -22.60 15.02
C ALA A 141 -3.19 -21.08 14.95
N TRP A 142 -4.29 -20.60 14.36
CA TRP A 142 -4.61 -19.18 14.30
C TRP A 142 -4.76 -18.57 15.70
N LYS A 143 -5.48 -19.27 16.59
CA LYS A 143 -5.64 -18.85 17.98
C LYS A 143 -4.31 -18.79 18.73
N ALA A 144 -3.47 -19.82 18.61
CA ALA A 144 -2.15 -19.86 19.26
C ALA A 144 -1.26 -18.69 18.80
N LEU A 145 -1.28 -18.37 17.51
CA LEU A 145 -0.56 -17.22 16.97
C LEU A 145 -1.08 -15.90 17.56
N LYS A 146 -2.40 -15.75 17.64
CA LYS A 146 -3.02 -14.58 18.26
C LYS A 146 -2.67 -14.45 19.74
N GLU A 147 -2.75 -15.53 20.51
CA GLU A 147 -2.42 -15.50 21.94
C GLU A 147 -0.96 -15.09 22.20
N GLN A 148 -0.04 -15.46 21.30
CA GLN A 148 1.37 -15.13 21.43
C GLN A 148 1.68 -13.66 21.06
N TYR A 149 1.06 -13.13 20.00
CA TYR A 149 1.45 -11.82 19.44
C TYR A 149 0.42 -10.70 19.61
N GLU A 150 -0.83 -11.01 19.97
CA GLU A 150 -1.91 -10.03 20.22
C GLU A 150 -1.93 -9.54 21.68
N ASP A 151 -0.76 -9.42 22.33
CA ASP A 151 -0.66 -8.76 23.63
C ASP A 151 -0.45 -7.25 23.45
N LYS A 152 -1.52 -6.49 23.65
CA LYS A 152 -1.51 -5.02 23.60
C LYS A 152 -0.41 -4.41 24.46
N LYS A 153 -0.11 -4.98 25.65
CA LYS A 153 0.92 -4.43 26.53
C LYS A 153 2.30 -4.57 25.93
N ILE A 154 2.60 -5.74 25.34
CA ILE A 154 3.89 -5.99 24.70
C ILE A 154 4.04 -5.09 23.47
N ILE A 155 2.99 -4.95 22.66
CA ILE A 155 3.01 -4.08 21.47
C ILE A 155 3.22 -2.61 21.87
N ILE A 156 2.51 -2.12 22.89
CA ILE A 156 2.69 -0.77 23.43
C ILE A 156 4.12 -0.58 23.94
N ASN A 157 4.64 -1.52 24.73
CA ASN A 157 6.00 -1.45 25.25
C ASN A 157 7.04 -1.46 24.12
N ALA A 158 6.84 -2.24 23.06
CA ALA A 158 7.73 -2.25 21.90
C ALA A 158 7.79 -0.87 21.22
N HIS A 159 6.64 -0.21 21.03
CA HIS A 159 6.60 1.16 20.49
C HIS A 159 7.30 2.18 21.41
N ILE A 160 7.14 2.05 22.72
CA ILE A 160 7.82 2.93 23.69
C ILE A 160 9.34 2.66 23.68
N ASP A 161 9.75 1.40 23.64
CA ASP A 161 11.15 0.99 23.58
C ASP A 161 11.82 1.50 22.30
N GLU A 162 11.12 1.51 21.17
CA GLU A 162 11.65 2.06 19.92
C GLU A 162 11.88 3.58 20.03
N ILE A 163 10.98 4.32 20.69
CA ILE A 163 11.17 5.76 20.98
C ILE A 163 12.35 5.97 21.94
N TYR A 164 12.46 5.16 22.99
CA TYR A 164 13.51 5.31 24.01
C TYR A 164 14.90 4.98 23.47
N ASN A 165 15.00 3.93 22.66
CA ASN A 165 16.26 3.43 22.09
C ASN A 165 16.66 4.12 20.78
N LEU A 166 16.05 5.28 20.45
CA LEU A 166 16.48 6.11 19.35
C LEU A 166 17.99 6.38 19.42
N LEU A 167 18.65 6.21 18.28
CA LEU A 167 20.09 6.43 18.14
C LEU A 167 20.43 7.90 18.34
N GLN A 168 21.57 8.14 18.99
CA GLN A 168 22.09 9.50 19.16
C GLN A 168 22.53 10.07 17.80
N LEU A 169 22.12 11.30 17.53
CA LEU A 169 22.56 12.07 16.37
C LEU A 169 23.97 12.58 16.66
N HIS A 170 24.97 11.97 16.02
CA HIS A 170 26.38 12.31 16.25
C HIS A 170 26.89 13.42 15.33
N LYS A 171 26.19 13.70 14.22
CA LYS A 171 26.55 14.71 13.22
C LYS A 171 25.27 15.33 12.65
N GLU A 172 25.40 16.58 12.21
CA GLU A 172 24.38 17.25 11.38
C GLU A 172 24.11 16.40 10.13
N SER A 173 22.98 15.71 10.14
CA SER A 173 22.51 14.92 9.02
C SER A 173 21.01 15.05 8.94
N GLN A 174 20.56 15.76 7.90
CA GLN A 174 19.14 15.92 7.61
C GLN A 174 18.43 14.56 7.45
N THR A 175 19.12 13.57 6.88
CA THR A 175 18.62 12.19 6.77
C THR A 175 18.40 11.54 8.13
N ALA A 176 19.34 11.73 9.08
CA ALA A 176 19.23 11.16 10.41
C ALA A 176 18.10 11.83 11.22
N ILE A 177 17.98 13.15 11.12
CA ILE A 177 16.89 13.94 11.72
C ILE A 177 15.52 13.50 11.16
N ARG A 178 15.40 13.35 9.83
CA ARG A 178 14.16 12.89 9.21
C ARG A 178 13.81 11.47 9.62
N THR A 179 14.80 10.59 9.73
CA THR A 179 14.61 9.22 10.21
C THR A 179 14.13 9.21 11.66
N PHE A 180 14.75 10.03 12.51
CA PHE A 180 14.37 10.22 13.90
C PHE A 180 12.90 10.67 14.03
N TYR A 181 12.51 11.72 13.29
CA TYR A 181 11.13 12.19 13.25
C TYR A 181 10.15 11.12 12.79
N ASN A 182 10.49 10.39 11.71
CA ASN A 182 9.64 9.34 11.18
C ASN A 182 9.40 8.23 12.21
N ILE A 183 10.44 7.85 12.98
CA ILE A 183 10.32 6.83 14.02
C ILE A 183 9.41 7.32 15.15
N ILE A 184 9.61 8.54 15.67
CA ILE A 184 8.74 9.07 16.72
C ILE A 184 7.30 9.18 16.22
N SER A 185 7.09 9.75 15.04
CA SER A 185 5.75 9.95 14.47
C SER A 185 5.03 8.64 14.20
N LYS A 186 5.74 7.63 13.68
CA LYS A 186 5.20 6.27 13.47
C LYS A 186 4.71 5.71 14.80
N ASN A 187 5.56 5.72 15.83
CA ASN A 187 5.24 5.16 17.13
C ASN A 187 4.15 5.94 17.87
N TYR A 188 4.16 7.27 17.79
CA TYR A 188 3.12 8.12 18.36
C TYR A 188 1.73 7.77 17.80
N ARG A 189 1.62 7.67 16.47
CA ARG A 189 0.36 7.31 15.80
C ARG A 189 -0.10 5.90 16.17
N SER A 190 0.83 4.94 16.25
CA SER A 190 0.49 3.59 16.70
C SER A 190 -0.02 3.60 18.15
N LEU A 191 0.64 4.30 19.07
CA LEU A 191 0.22 4.40 20.46
C LEU A 191 -1.15 5.09 20.60
N GLU A 192 -1.41 6.13 19.80
CA GLU A 192 -2.73 6.77 19.73
C GLU A 192 -3.81 5.78 19.24
N ALA A 193 -3.50 4.96 18.23
CA ALA A 193 -4.41 3.91 17.74
C ALA A 193 -4.69 2.82 18.79
N PHE A 194 -3.76 2.59 19.72
CA PHE A 194 -3.95 1.72 20.90
C PHE A 194 -4.63 2.42 22.08
N GLU A 195 -5.18 3.63 21.88
CA GLU A 195 -5.89 4.43 22.88
C GLU A 195 -5.03 4.84 24.08
N VAL A 196 -3.70 4.88 23.91
CA VAL A 196 -2.78 5.40 24.93
C VAL A 196 -2.89 6.93 24.95
N PRO A 197 -2.96 7.58 26.14
CA PRO A 197 -3.13 9.04 26.24
C PRO A 197 -1.84 9.81 25.93
N VAL A 198 -1.40 9.79 24.66
CA VAL A 198 -0.16 10.39 24.17
C VAL A 198 -0.25 11.90 23.88
N LYS A 199 -1.45 12.49 23.92
CA LYS A 199 -1.71 13.91 23.58
C LYS A 199 -0.92 14.93 24.40
N HIS A 200 -0.43 14.54 25.57
CA HIS A 200 0.33 15.42 26.47
C HIS A 200 1.82 15.06 26.53
N TRP A 201 2.29 14.21 25.61
CA TRP A 201 3.67 13.71 25.62
C TRP A 201 4.66 14.66 24.96
N ASP A 202 4.23 15.79 24.38
CA ASP A 202 5.11 16.75 23.71
C ASP A 202 6.35 17.08 24.55
N ARG A 203 6.18 17.41 25.82
CA ARG A 203 7.29 17.75 26.71
C ARG A 203 8.26 16.58 26.92
N ILE A 204 7.75 15.36 27.02
CA ILE A 204 8.55 14.15 27.20
C ILE A 204 9.29 13.84 25.90
N LEU A 205 8.60 13.89 24.76
CA LEU A 205 9.17 13.62 23.44
C LEU A 205 10.24 14.65 23.08
N ILE A 206 10.01 15.94 23.35
CA ILE A 206 11.00 17.00 23.17
C ILE A 206 12.23 16.71 24.04
N TYR A 207 12.03 16.45 25.33
CA TYR A 207 13.15 16.15 26.23
C TYR A 207 13.96 14.95 25.76
N LEU A 208 13.28 13.83 25.44
CA LEU A 208 13.91 12.61 24.90
C LEU A 208 14.61 12.86 23.56
N SER A 209 14.14 13.81 22.76
CA SER A 209 14.78 14.17 21.50
C SER A 209 16.03 15.00 21.72
N VAL A 210 15.94 16.03 22.55
CA VAL A 210 17.06 16.94 22.84
C VAL A 210 18.24 16.20 23.48
N ILE A 211 18.00 15.18 24.31
CA ILE A 211 19.10 14.36 24.85
C ILE A 211 19.82 13.52 23.79
N LYS A 212 19.19 13.27 22.63
CA LYS A 212 19.76 12.50 21.52
C LYS A 212 20.41 13.39 20.46
N PHE A 213 20.22 14.70 20.52
CA PHE A 213 20.75 15.63 19.52
C PHE A 213 22.23 15.95 19.74
N ASP A 214 22.90 16.33 18.65
CA ASP A 214 24.25 16.88 18.72
C ASP A 214 24.24 18.30 19.34
N PRO A 215 25.40 18.81 19.82
CA PRO A 215 25.47 20.10 20.49
C PRO A 215 24.99 21.29 19.65
N TYR A 216 25.14 21.23 18.32
CA TYR A 216 24.72 22.31 17.44
C TYR A 216 23.19 22.35 17.35
N THR A 217 22.58 21.21 17.01
CA THR A 217 21.11 21.09 16.93
C THR A 217 20.43 21.44 18.24
N LYS A 218 21.02 21.05 19.38
CA LYS A 218 20.53 21.44 20.71
C LYS A 218 20.55 22.95 20.92
N ARG A 219 21.61 23.64 20.49
CA ARG A 219 21.72 25.09 20.61
C ARG A 219 20.70 25.82 19.74
N GLU A 220 20.46 25.34 18.53
CA GLU A 220 19.43 25.89 17.64
C GLU A 220 18.04 25.77 18.28
N TRP A 221 17.72 24.61 18.85
CA TRP A 221 16.48 24.41 19.61
C TRP A 221 16.36 25.36 20.81
N GLU A 222 17.41 25.47 21.62
CA GLU A 222 17.42 26.37 22.80
C GLU A 222 17.29 27.84 22.41
N SER A 223 17.82 28.24 21.26
CA SER A 223 17.67 29.60 20.74
C SER A 223 16.24 29.86 20.26
N HIS A 224 15.58 28.87 19.65
CA HIS A 224 14.20 29.01 19.17
C HIS A 224 13.18 28.95 20.32
N GLY A 225 13.39 28.07 21.29
CA GLY A 225 12.44 27.81 22.38
C GLY A 225 12.52 28.81 23.55
N LYS A 226 13.37 29.83 23.48
CA LYS A 226 13.65 30.73 24.62
C LYS A 226 12.43 31.51 25.12
N ASP A 227 11.49 31.80 24.21
CA ASP A 227 10.28 32.58 24.48
C ASP A 227 9.00 31.71 24.49
N MET A 228 9.14 30.38 24.49
CA MET A 228 8.00 29.45 24.41
C MET A 228 7.70 28.81 25.78
N ASP A 229 6.53 29.14 26.35
CA ASP A 229 6.10 28.59 27.63
C ASP A 229 5.75 27.09 27.57
N ALA A 230 5.20 26.63 26.44
CA ALA A 230 4.78 25.25 26.23
C ALA A 230 5.07 24.79 24.78
N PRO A 231 6.32 24.39 24.47
CA PRO A 231 6.69 23.99 23.13
C PRO A 231 6.02 22.67 22.74
N THR A 232 5.58 22.58 21.48
CA THR A 232 5.02 21.34 20.90
C THR A 232 6.08 20.54 20.16
N PHE A 233 5.86 19.23 19.99
CA PHE A 233 6.79 18.41 19.21
C PHE A 233 6.86 18.89 17.75
N ASP A 234 5.76 19.39 17.19
CA ASP A 234 5.74 19.95 15.82
C ASP A 234 6.65 21.18 15.67
N GLU A 235 6.79 22.01 16.70
CA GLU A 235 7.73 23.15 16.70
C GLU A 235 9.19 22.68 16.68
N LEU A 236 9.51 21.62 17.43
CA LEU A 236 10.83 21.00 17.37
C LEU A 236 11.17 20.59 15.93
N ILE A 237 10.22 20.00 15.22
CA ILE A 237 10.43 19.54 13.84
C ILE A 237 10.61 20.71 12.86
N LYS A 238 9.92 21.84 13.09
CA LYS A 238 10.12 23.05 12.27
C LYS A 238 11.52 23.62 12.39
N VAL A 239 12.15 23.53 13.57
CA VAL A 239 13.55 23.96 13.77
C VAL A 239 14.54 23.03 13.06
N LEU A 240 14.14 21.78 12.85
CA LEU A 240 14.99 20.71 12.32
C LEU A 240 14.88 20.49 10.80
N THR A 241 13.92 21.13 10.13
CA THR A 241 13.62 20.97 8.69
C THR A 241 14.04 22.20 7.90
#